data_AF-A0A7C5RWY5-F1
#
_entry.id   AF-A0A7C5RWY5-F1
#
_cell.length_a   1.000
_cell.length_b   1.000
_cell.length_c   1.000
_cell.angle_alpha   90.00
_cell.angle_beta   90.00
_cell.angle_gamma   90.00
#
_symmetry.space_group_name_H-M   'P 1'
#
loop_
_entity.id
_entity.type
_entity.pdbx_description
1 polymer ?
#
loop_
_entity_poly.entity_id
_entity_poly.type
_entity_poly.pdbx_seq_one_letter_code
_entity_poly.pdbx_strand_id
1 'polypeptide(L)'
;MPRFVYSKWKQKSFINSLEFSQDLSKLMENIMKSNNPASQLENMMKYGFNIGSRSISGTQDTMRMLRRKKLEEMRKNICETYEKESSIPKKIKDKEMEEINSQTKTNEVSDARERTEMLSNIPSGFKKDVDTLKRYKEEKDFLSDEAEDKFEDLMKKLKDIERLGEFLKKHPYGFNEGQPLTLKEAMELIDRFEKIEELEEKLKEGAIRDIQPEMIREVLGEEAEADFSSLQKIMEMINESGYFVVHGNVIQMTPRAVRKIGNKILQDLFCDIRSKIAGMHKTKRSGNYEIDYEDRKKWEFGDNTNINIFSTLKNAIISGRYNENTGEVKISPEDFEIYGSRFFARTSTALLIDTSWSMSWGNKFECAKKVAIALHSLINSFFPNDTLYIIAFFTVAMEIKPHELLSVELNMNDPFTNLQDAIKLSRKLLKKSSSEEKQIIVITDGQPTAYCVGNRVFVEWPVMGCSPNAMRETLKEVQEATKENIRINIFMIEENPQVEKFVEEIVRINKGRAFFTTPETLGKFLILDFVSRKRSVKIC
;
A
#
# COMPACT_ATOMS: atom_id res chain seq x y z
N MET A 1 20.53 -32.79 -42.33
CA MET A 1 20.66 -32.07 -41.04
C MET A 1 20.86 -30.59 -41.33
N PRO A 2 20.00 -29.69 -40.83
CA PRO A 2 20.18 -28.26 -41.08
C PRO A 2 21.38 -27.75 -40.26
N ARG A 3 22.27 -27.00 -40.93
CA ARG A 3 23.44 -26.34 -40.33
C ARG A 3 23.00 -25.01 -39.73
N PHE A 4 23.00 -24.92 -38.41
CA PHE A 4 22.76 -23.66 -37.70
C PHE A 4 24.05 -22.82 -37.72
N VAL A 5 23.95 -21.59 -38.23
CA VAL A 5 25.03 -20.59 -38.18
C VAL A 5 24.70 -19.64 -37.03
N TYR A 6 25.48 -19.71 -35.95
CA TYR A 6 25.35 -18.79 -34.81
C TYR A 6 26.01 -17.45 -35.15
N SER A 7 25.23 -16.37 -35.14
CA SER A 7 25.76 -15.00 -35.19
C SER A 7 26.25 -14.55 -33.81
N LYS A 8 27.28 -13.70 -33.76
CA LYS A 8 27.79 -13.07 -32.53
C LYS A 8 26.66 -12.38 -31.75
N TRP A 9 26.50 -12.77 -30.48
CA TRP A 9 25.59 -12.16 -29.52
C TRP A 9 25.86 -10.66 -29.39
N LYS A 10 24.91 -9.81 -29.83
CA LYS A 10 24.95 -8.36 -29.59
C LYS A 10 24.28 -8.07 -28.26
N GLN A 11 25.07 -7.71 -27.26
CA GLN A 11 24.62 -7.29 -25.93
C GLN A 11 23.97 -5.89 -26.01
N LYS A 12 22.70 -5.84 -26.42
CA LYS A 12 21.82 -4.70 -26.09
C LYS A 12 21.47 -4.87 -24.62
N SER A 13 22.06 -4.06 -23.73
CA SER A 13 21.56 -3.63 -22.39
C SER A 13 20.58 -4.54 -21.64
N PHE A 14 20.69 -5.86 -21.78
CA PHE A 14 19.84 -6.81 -21.11
C PHE A 14 20.49 -7.05 -19.76
N ILE A 15 19.73 -6.73 -18.72
CA ILE A 15 19.97 -7.12 -17.35
C ILE A 15 20.54 -8.53 -17.34
N ASN A 16 21.71 -8.72 -16.73
CA ASN A 16 22.19 -10.05 -16.42
C ASN A 16 21.16 -10.63 -15.43
N SER A 17 20.20 -11.40 -15.95
CA SER A 17 18.93 -11.72 -15.28
C SER A 17 19.14 -12.37 -13.91
N LEU A 18 20.25 -13.09 -13.75
CA LEU A 18 20.66 -13.69 -12.49
C LEU A 18 21.09 -12.67 -11.43
N GLU A 19 22.00 -11.73 -11.74
CA GLU A 19 22.52 -10.76 -10.76
C GLU A 19 21.40 -9.82 -10.28
N PHE A 20 20.55 -9.38 -11.20
CA PHE A 20 19.39 -8.56 -10.87
C PHE A 20 18.38 -9.29 -10.00
N SER A 21 18.16 -10.59 -10.21
CA SER A 21 17.27 -11.39 -9.36
C SER A 21 17.80 -11.53 -7.92
N GLN A 22 19.12 -11.63 -7.75
CA GLN A 22 19.75 -11.71 -6.43
C GLN A 22 19.70 -10.37 -5.69
N ASP A 23 20.02 -9.28 -6.38
CA ASP A 23 19.98 -7.94 -5.77
C ASP A 23 18.55 -7.51 -5.45
N LEU A 24 17.58 -7.85 -6.31
CA LEU A 24 16.17 -7.64 -6.03
C LEU A 24 15.68 -8.49 -4.85
N SER A 25 16.17 -9.72 -4.72
CA SER A 25 15.86 -10.56 -3.55
C SER A 25 16.38 -9.95 -2.25
N LYS A 26 17.61 -9.40 -2.25
CA LYS A 26 18.18 -8.68 -1.10
C LYS A 26 17.40 -7.41 -0.79
N LEU A 27 17.02 -6.65 -1.82
CA LEU A 27 16.20 -5.45 -1.70
C LEU A 27 14.86 -5.77 -1.04
N MET A 28 14.18 -6.81 -1.53
CA MET A 28 12.92 -7.29 -0.97
C MET A 28 13.09 -7.77 0.47
N GLU A 29 14.20 -8.44 0.81
CA GLU A 29 14.48 -8.83 2.18
C GLU A 29 14.64 -7.61 3.10
N ASN A 30 15.34 -6.56 2.63
CA ASN A 30 15.52 -5.32 3.37
C ASN A 30 14.20 -4.56 3.54
N ILE A 31 13.39 -4.47 2.49
CA ILE A 31 12.06 -3.86 2.54
C ILE A 31 11.19 -4.58 3.59
N MET A 32 11.21 -5.91 3.59
CA MET A 32 10.43 -6.72 4.52
C MET A 32 10.95 -6.69 5.97
N LYS A 33 12.18 -6.21 6.20
CA LYS A 33 12.75 -5.97 7.54
C LYS A 33 12.38 -4.58 8.10
N SER A 34 11.93 -3.66 7.25
CA SER A 34 11.56 -2.32 7.69
C SER A 34 10.30 -2.31 8.53
N ASN A 35 10.11 -1.22 9.27
CA ASN A 35 8.96 -1.03 10.14
C ASN A 35 7.65 -0.78 9.36
N ASN A 36 7.76 -0.27 8.12
CA ASN A 36 6.64 -0.10 7.20
C ASN A 36 7.08 -0.44 5.76
N PRO A 37 7.02 -1.73 5.36
CA PRO A 37 7.46 -2.19 4.04
C PRO A 37 6.67 -1.56 2.88
N ALA A 38 5.39 -1.27 3.11
CA ALA A 38 4.52 -0.66 2.11
C ALA A 38 4.95 0.78 1.82
N SER A 39 5.07 1.62 2.85
CA SER A 39 5.53 3.01 2.70
C SER A 39 6.97 3.09 2.19
N GLN A 40 7.85 2.18 2.62
CA GLN A 40 9.22 2.15 2.10
C GLN A 40 9.23 1.86 0.60
N LEU A 41 8.47 0.85 0.16
CA LEU A 41 8.37 0.54 -1.25
C LEU A 41 7.76 1.72 -2.03
N GLU A 42 6.71 2.35 -1.52
CA GLU A 42 6.10 3.53 -2.13
C GLU A 42 7.11 4.68 -2.29
N ASN A 43 7.89 4.97 -1.26
CA ASN A 43 8.95 5.98 -1.30
C ASN A 43 10.03 5.63 -2.32
N MET A 44 10.43 4.36 -2.42
CA MET A 44 11.39 3.91 -3.43
C MET A 44 10.84 4.09 -4.84
N MET A 45 9.57 3.74 -5.08
CA MET A 45 8.95 3.95 -6.39
C MET A 45 8.85 5.45 -6.74
N LYS A 46 8.58 6.31 -5.74
CA LYS A 46 8.44 7.75 -5.94
C LYS A 46 9.78 8.46 -6.18
N TYR A 47 10.77 8.20 -5.32
CA TYR A 47 12.01 8.97 -5.27
C TYR A 47 13.22 8.25 -5.90
N GLY A 48 13.01 7.04 -6.40
CA GLY A 48 14.08 6.22 -6.94
C GLY A 48 14.85 5.47 -5.86
N PHE A 49 15.70 4.55 -6.30
CA PHE A 49 16.50 3.70 -5.42
C PHE A 49 17.66 3.07 -6.17
N ASN A 50 18.63 2.56 -5.42
CA ASN A 50 19.80 1.91 -5.97
C ASN A 50 19.64 0.39 -5.92
N ILE A 51 19.95 -0.29 -7.02
CA ILE A 51 20.12 -1.75 -7.08
C ILE A 51 21.56 -2.02 -7.54
N GLY A 52 22.37 -2.58 -6.63
CA GLY A 52 23.79 -2.82 -6.91
C GLY A 52 24.52 -1.50 -7.22
N SER A 53 25.10 -1.40 -8.42
CA SER A 53 25.81 -0.20 -8.90
C SER A 53 24.94 0.77 -9.71
N ARG A 54 23.66 0.47 -9.92
CA ARG A 54 22.75 1.30 -10.74
C ARG A 54 21.75 2.05 -9.86
N SER A 55 21.54 3.32 -10.20
CA SER A 55 20.47 4.14 -9.65
C SER A 55 19.28 4.10 -10.60
N ILE A 56 18.10 3.77 -10.09
CA ILE A 56 16.86 3.73 -10.85
C ILE A 56 16.06 4.97 -10.49
N SER A 57 15.78 5.80 -11.49
CA SER A 57 14.99 7.02 -11.34
C SER A 57 13.56 6.72 -10.89
N GLY A 58 13.04 7.49 -9.93
CA GLY A 58 11.66 7.35 -9.45
C GLY A 58 10.63 7.99 -10.37
N THR A 59 9.36 7.82 -10.04
CA THR A 59 8.25 8.50 -10.73
C THR A 59 8.32 10.02 -10.59
N GLN A 60 8.86 10.54 -9.48
CA GLN A 60 9.07 11.98 -9.30
C GLN A 60 10.23 12.51 -10.14
N ASP A 61 11.27 11.69 -10.35
CA ASP A 61 12.42 12.09 -11.19
C ASP A 61 12.02 12.13 -12.66
N THR A 62 11.30 11.11 -13.14
CA THR A 62 10.72 11.10 -14.49
C THR A 62 9.75 12.26 -14.69
N MET A 63 8.90 12.56 -13.71
CA MET A 63 8.03 13.73 -13.71
C MET A 63 8.82 15.05 -13.79
N ARG A 64 9.92 15.17 -13.05
CA ARG A 64 10.80 16.35 -13.09
C ARG A 64 11.45 16.50 -14.46
N MET A 65 11.90 15.39 -15.05
CA MET A 65 12.46 15.37 -16.41
C MET A 65 11.43 15.80 -17.45
N LEU A 66 10.20 15.29 -17.36
CA LEU A 66 9.09 15.69 -18.24
C LEU A 66 8.77 17.17 -18.10
N ARG A 67 8.67 17.70 -16.87
CA ARG A 67 8.45 19.13 -16.64
C ARG A 67 9.57 19.99 -17.25
N ARG A 68 10.84 19.57 -17.10
CA ARG A 68 11.97 20.25 -17.74
C ARG A 68 11.83 20.22 -19.27
N LYS A 69 11.51 19.06 -19.85
CA LYS A 69 11.31 18.92 -21.29
C LYS A 69 10.13 19.75 -21.81
N LYS A 70 9.03 19.80 -21.06
CA LYS A 70 7.86 20.64 -21.33
C LYS A 70 8.27 22.11 -21.40
N LEU A 71 9.03 22.59 -20.42
CA LEU A 71 9.54 23.97 -20.40
C LEU A 71 10.50 24.26 -21.56
N GLU A 72 11.36 23.31 -21.94
CA GLU A 72 12.23 23.44 -23.13
C GLU A 72 11.42 23.62 -24.41
N GLU A 73 10.35 22.84 -24.60
CA GLU A 73 9.49 22.99 -25.79
C GLU A 73 8.67 24.29 -25.74
N MET A 74 8.20 24.73 -24.56
CA MET A 74 7.49 26.01 -24.38
C MET A 74 8.34 27.23 -24.70
N ARG A 75 9.67 27.12 -24.68
CA ARG A 75 10.58 28.21 -25.03
C ARG A 75 10.80 28.37 -26.53
N LYS A 76 10.21 27.53 -27.38
CA LYS A 76 10.39 27.62 -28.84
C LYS A 76 9.33 28.50 -29.47
N ASN A 77 9.72 29.36 -30.41
CA ASN A 77 8.81 30.32 -31.02
C ASN A 77 7.93 29.68 -32.10
N ILE A 78 6.67 29.43 -31.77
CA ILE A 78 5.63 29.05 -32.75
C ILE A 78 4.54 30.12 -32.87
N CYS A 79 4.48 31.10 -31.96
CA CYS A 79 3.57 32.23 -32.05
C CYS A 79 3.86 33.07 -33.29
N GLU A 80 5.11 33.44 -33.52
CA GLU A 80 5.50 34.19 -34.74
C GLU A 80 5.31 33.35 -36.01
N THR A 81 5.48 32.03 -35.93
CA THR A 81 5.19 31.12 -37.04
C THR A 81 3.71 31.18 -37.39
N TYR A 82 2.82 31.10 -36.40
CA TYR A 82 1.38 31.24 -36.61
C TYR A 82 1.00 32.62 -37.14
N GLU A 83 1.60 33.71 -36.66
CA GLU A 83 1.36 35.06 -37.17
C GLU A 83 1.77 35.19 -38.65
N LYS A 84 2.93 34.61 -39.03
CA LYS A 84 3.40 34.61 -40.42
C LYS A 84 2.45 33.82 -41.32
N GLU A 85 2.07 32.61 -40.94
CA GLU A 85 1.18 31.75 -41.73
C GLU A 85 -0.25 32.31 -41.78
N SER A 86 -0.76 32.86 -40.67
CA SER A 86 -2.09 33.47 -40.62
C SER A 86 -2.21 34.78 -41.40
N SER A 87 -1.09 35.41 -41.77
CA SER A 87 -1.05 36.58 -42.65
C SER A 87 -1.15 36.25 -44.14
N ILE A 88 -0.96 34.98 -44.55
CA ILE A 88 -0.95 34.56 -45.95
C ILE A 88 -2.27 34.89 -46.69
N PRO A 89 -3.47 34.64 -46.10
CA PRO A 89 -4.73 35.03 -46.75
C PRO A 89 -4.80 36.51 -47.13
N LYS A 90 -4.28 37.39 -46.26
CA LYS A 90 -4.23 38.84 -46.54
C LYS A 90 -3.29 39.16 -47.70
N LYS A 91 -2.13 38.50 -47.75
CA LYS A 91 -1.16 38.67 -48.87
C LYS A 91 -1.73 38.19 -50.21
N ILE A 92 -2.51 37.11 -50.22
CA ILE A 92 -3.20 36.62 -51.43
C ILE A 92 -4.22 37.66 -51.88
N LYS A 93 -5.05 38.15 -50.95
CA LYS A 93 -6.00 39.22 -51.22
C LYS A 93 -5.32 40.47 -51.77
N ASP A 94 -4.24 40.93 -51.15
CA ASP A 94 -3.56 42.17 -51.56
C ASP A 94 -3.01 42.04 -52.99
N LYS A 95 -2.44 40.88 -53.34
CA LYS A 95 -1.97 40.58 -54.70
C LYS A 95 -3.11 40.52 -55.73
N GLU A 96 -4.21 39.88 -55.37
CA GLU A 96 -5.39 39.83 -56.25
C GLU A 96 -5.99 41.23 -56.45
N MET A 97 -6.03 42.05 -55.39
CA MET A 97 -6.47 43.44 -55.48
C MET A 97 -5.52 44.31 -56.33
N GLU A 98 -4.21 44.08 -56.29
CA GLU A 98 -3.24 44.74 -57.16
C GLU A 98 -3.50 44.40 -58.64
N GLU A 99 -3.77 43.12 -58.94
CA GLU A 99 -4.05 42.66 -60.30
C GLU A 99 -5.42 43.14 -60.81
N ILE A 100 -6.45 43.15 -59.96
CA ILE A 100 -7.75 43.75 -60.30
C ILE A 100 -7.56 45.24 -60.64
N ASN A 101 -6.75 45.97 -59.85
CA ASN A 101 -6.51 47.39 -60.08
C ASN A 101 -5.65 47.68 -61.32
N SER A 102 -4.72 46.79 -61.69
CA SER A 102 -3.93 46.93 -62.92
C SER A 102 -4.82 46.72 -64.16
N GLN A 103 -5.64 45.67 -64.16
CA GLN A 103 -6.52 45.33 -65.28
C GLN A 103 -7.76 46.24 -65.40
N THR A 104 -8.17 46.88 -64.30
CA THR A 104 -9.20 47.95 -64.33
C THR A 104 -8.68 49.21 -65.03
N LYS A 105 -7.37 49.50 -64.93
CA LYS A 105 -6.76 50.66 -65.62
C LYS A 105 -6.61 50.43 -67.13
N THR A 106 -6.54 49.18 -67.58
CA THR A 106 -6.46 48.78 -69.00
C THR A 106 -7.83 48.52 -69.63
N ASN A 107 -8.94 48.66 -68.88
CA ASN A 107 -10.33 48.34 -69.30
C ASN A 107 -10.54 46.85 -69.70
N GLU A 108 -9.72 45.93 -69.18
CA GLU A 108 -9.75 44.51 -69.56
C GLU A 108 -10.76 43.67 -68.75
N VAL A 109 -11.32 44.21 -67.66
CA VAL A 109 -12.19 43.46 -66.72
C VAL A 109 -13.52 44.20 -66.46
N SER A 110 -14.65 43.57 -66.82
CA SER A 110 -16.00 44.17 -66.68
C SER A 110 -16.60 44.05 -65.27
N ASP A 111 -16.13 43.10 -64.46
CA ASP A 111 -16.67 42.72 -63.15
C ASP A 111 -15.78 43.14 -61.96
N ALA A 112 -14.84 44.07 -62.19
CA ALA A 112 -13.87 44.53 -61.20
C ALA A 112 -14.53 45.03 -59.90
N ARG A 113 -15.67 45.72 -59.98
CA ARG A 113 -16.41 46.22 -58.79
C ARG A 113 -16.91 45.10 -57.89
N GLU A 114 -17.50 44.06 -58.48
CA GLU A 114 -18.02 42.89 -57.75
C GLU A 114 -16.87 42.13 -57.07
N ARG A 115 -15.75 41.94 -57.78
CA ARG A 115 -14.54 41.30 -57.22
C ARG A 115 -13.96 42.09 -56.04
N THR A 116 -13.89 43.42 -56.15
CA THR A 116 -13.44 44.26 -55.03
C THR A 116 -14.38 44.24 -53.83
N GLU A 117 -15.69 44.15 -54.04
CA GLU A 117 -16.70 44.12 -52.97
C GLU A 117 -16.67 42.79 -52.18
N MET A 118 -16.47 41.68 -52.87
CA MET A 118 -16.28 40.36 -52.26
C MET A 118 -15.02 40.30 -51.39
N LEU A 119 -13.93 40.93 -51.85
CA LEU A 119 -12.66 40.96 -51.14
C LEU A 119 -12.60 42.04 -50.05
N SER A 120 -13.43 43.09 -50.09
CA SER A 120 -13.39 44.18 -49.09
C SER A 120 -14.12 43.84 -47.78
N ASN A 121 -15.18 43.02 -47.83
CA ASN A 121 -16.09 42.76 -46.70
C ASN A 121 -15.62 41.66 -45.71
N ILE A 122 -14.30 41.53 -45.49
CA ILE A 122 -13.75 40.42 -44.70
C ILE A 122 -13.88 40.69 -43.20
N PRO A 123 -14.52 39.80 -42.42
CA PRO A 123 -14.48 39.87 -40.96
C PRO A 123 -13.13 39.37 -40.43
N SER A 124 -12.58 40.02 -39.40
CA SER A 124 -11.25 39.68 -38.87
C SER A 124 -11.15 38.21 -38.38
N GLY A 125 -10.13 37.49 -38.88
CA GLY A 125 -9.68 36.20 -38.35
C GLY A 125 -9.34 35.18 -39.45
N PHE A 126 -8.24 34.44 -39.27
CA PHE A 126 -7.68 33.50 -40.26
C PHE A 126 -8.73 32.61 -40.95
N LYS A 127 -9.61 31.96 -40.18
CA LYS A 127 -10.66 31.07 -40.72
C LYS A 127 -11.63 31.81 -41.66
N LYS A 128 -12.03 33.03 -41.30
CA LYS A 128 -12.95 33.85 -42.10
C LYS A 128 -12.28 34.41 -43.35
N ASP A 129 -10.99 34.75 -43.26
CA ASP A 129 -10.19 35.18 -44.40
C ASP A 129 -10.09 34.04 -45.44
N VAL A 130 -9.80 32.81 -45.00
CA VAL A 130 -9.75 31.62 -45.84
C VAL A 130 -11.11 31.29 -46.47
N ASP A 131 -12.20 31.32 -45.70
CA ASP A 131 -13.55 31.04 -46.20
C ASP A 131 -14.01 32.07 -47.25
N THR A 132 -13.50 33.31 -47.17
CA THR A 132 -13.79 34.34 -48.18
C THR A 132 -13.03 34.09 -49.47
N LEU A 133 -11.74 33.71 -49.38
CA LEU A 133 -10.94 33.34 -50.57
C LEU A 133 -11.47 32.08 -51.26
N LYS A 134 -12.00 31.10 -50.51
CA LYS A 134 -12.68 29.92 -51.10
C LYS A 134 -13.89 30.31 -51.93
N ARG A 135 -14.79 31.13 -51.35
CA ARG A 135 -15.97 31.64 -52.07
C ARG A 135 -15.58 32.44 -53.30
N TYR A 136 -14.53 33.26 -53.20
CA TYR A 136 -14.00 34.02 -54.33
C TYR A 136 -13.51 33.12 -55.48
N LYS A 137 -12.71 32.07 -55.17
CA LYS A 137 -12.26 31.10 -56.18
C LYS A 137 -13.46 30.38 -56.85
N GLU A 138 -14.47 30.01 -56.07
CA GLU A 138 -15.66 29.31 -56.58
C GLU A 138 -16.54 30.18 -57.50
N GLU A 139 -16.67 31.48 -57.19
CA GLU A 139 -17.60 32.37 -57.90
C GLU A 139 -16.97 33.16 -59.06
N LYS A 140 -15.68 33.53 -58.96
CA LYS A 140 -15.05 34.51 -59.85
C LYS A 140 -13.69 34.12 -60.42
N ASP A 141 -13.09 33.06 -59.87
CA ASP A 141 -11.72 32.62 -60.14
C ASP A 141 -10.64 33.70 -59.91
N PHE A 142 -9.38 33.29 -59.75
CA PHE A 142 -8.28 34.25 -59.56
C PHE A 142 -7.84 34.87 -60.89
N LEU A 143 -7.59 36.18 -60.88
CA LEU A 143 -7.01 36.89 -62.03
C LEU A 143 -5.48 36.81 -62.04
N SER A 144 -4.86 36.70 -60.86
CA SER A 144 -3.42 36.57 -60.71
C SER A 144 -3.02 35.12 -60.54
N ASP A 145 -2.25 34.58 -61.50
CA ASP A 145 -1.62 33.25 -61.40
C ASP A 145 -0.81 33.11 -60.09
N GLU A 146 -0.14 34.19 -59.67
CA GLU A 146 0.67 34.20 -58.44
C GLU A 146 -0.19 34.17 -57.16
N ALA A 147 -1.42 34.70 -57.21
CA ALA A 147 -2.37 34.61 -56.10
C ALA A 147 -3.01 33.22 -56.04
N GLU A 148 -3.30 32.63 -57.21
CA GLU A 148 -3.83 31.28 -57.32
C GLU A 148 -2.84 30.24 -56.77
N ASP A 149 -1.59 30.25 -57.21
CA ASP A 149 -0.55 29.34 -56.74
C ASP A 149 -0.37 29.39 -55.21
N LYS A 150 -0.43 30.60 -54.63
CA LYS A 150 -0.33 30.80 -53.17
C LYS A 150 -1.56 30.33 -52.43
N PHE A 151 -2.74 30.50 -53.02
CA PHE A 151 -3.98 29.97 -52.46
C PHE A 151 -3.97 28.43 -52.45
N GLU A 152 -3.47 27.79 -53.50
CA GLU A 152 -3.32 26.34 -53.54
C GLU A 152 -2.31 25.82 -52.50
N ASP A 153 -1.17 26.48 -52.33
CA ASP A 153 -0.21 26.13 -51.27
C ASP A 153 -0.78 26.33 -49.86
N LEU A 154 -1.53 27.41 -49.64
CA LEU A 154 -2.26 27.65 -48.40
C LEU A 154 -3.28 26.54 -48.11
N MET A 155 -4.03 26.11 -49.12
CA MET A 155 -5.02 25.04 -48.99
C MET A 155 -4.38 23.70 -48.61
N LYS A 156 -3.16 23.41 -49.09
CA LYS A 156 -2.39 22.22 -48.67
C LYS A 156 -1.99 22.28 -47.19
N LYS A 157 -1.73 23.47 -46.65
CA LYS A 157 -1.26 23.71 -45.27
C LYS A 157 -2.38 24.06 -44.27
N LEU A 158 -3.61 24.24 -44.75
CA LEU A 158 -4.72 24.78 -43.94
C LEU A 158 -4.95 24.02 -42.63
N LYS A 159 -4.96 22.68 -42.68
CA LYS A 159 -5.18 21.83 -41.50
C LYS A 159 -4.11 22.03 -40.43
N ASP A 160 -2.85 22.18 -40.85
CA ASP A 160 -1.72 22.37 -39.94
C ASP A 160 -1.78 23.75 -39.27
N ILE A 161 -2.15 24.78 -40.02
CA ILE A 161 -2.32 26.15 -39.47
C ILE A 161 -3.52 26.22 -38.52
N GLU A 162 -4.64 25.56 -38.83
CA GLU A 162 -5.79 25.46 -37.93
C GLU A 162 -5.41 24.75 -36.63
N ARG A 163 -4.73 23.59 -36.71
CA ARG A 163 -4.26 22.84 -35.54
C ARG A 163 -3.30 23.67 -34.69
N LEU A 164 -2.37 24.39 -35.32
CA LEU A 164 -1.45 25.31 -34.63
C LEU A 164 -2.20 26.44 -33.91
N GLY A 165 -3.22 27.02 -34.54
CA GLY A 165 -4.06 28.05 -33.92
C GLY A 165 -4.89 27.55 -32.75
N GLU A 166 -5.44 26.33 -32.83
CA GLU A 166 -6.15 25.68 -31.72
C GLU A 166 -5.22 25.36 -30.55
N PHE A 167 -4.02 24.87 -30.85
CA PHE A 167 -2.99 24.58 -29.85
C PHE A 167 -2.59 25.84 -29.07
N LEU A 168 -2.30 26.96 -29.75
CA LEU A 168 -1.96 28.23 -29.11
C LEU A 168 -3.11 28.81 -28.26
N LYS A 169 -4.37 28.57 -28.65
CA LYS A 169 -5.53 28.93 -27.81
C LYS A 169 -5.59 28.10 -26.53
N LYS A 170 -5.26 26.80 -26.60
CA LYS A 170 -5.19 25.91 -25.43
C LYS A 170 -4.03 26.28 -24.51
N HIS A 171 -2.95 26.82 -25.06
CA HIS A 171 -1.73 27.19 -24.34
C HIS A 171 -1.35 28.67 -24.53
N PRO A 172 -2.07 29.61 -23.90
CA PRO A 172 -1.88 31.04 -24.10
C PRO A 172 -0.57 31.59 -23.50
N TYR A 173 0.12 30.80 -22.67
CA TYR A 173 1.35 31.19 -22.01
C TYR A 173 2.53 30.39 -22.58
N GLY A 174 3.49 31.07 -23.19
CA GLY A 174 4.72 30.49 -23.77
C GLY A 174 4.81 30.65 -25.28
N PHE A 175 5.76 29.92 -25.87
CA PHE A 175 5.96 29.77 -27.31
C PHE A 175 6.32 31.04 -28.10
N ASN A 176 6.89 32.03 -27.41
CA ASN A 176 7.20 33.37 -27.92
C ASN A 176 8.70 33.69 -27.88
N GLU A 177 9.54 32.75 -27.48
CA GLU A 177 10.98 32.95 -27.30
C GLU A 177 11.79 32.27 -28.42
N GLY A 178 12.86 32.93 -28.88
CA GLY A 178 13.79 32.36 -29.88
C GLY A 178 13.37 32.57 -31.33
N GLN A 179 14.04 31.86 -32.24
CA GLN A 179 13.79 31.97 -33.67
C GLN A 179 12.48 31.27 -34.07
N PRO A 180 11.69 31.87 -34.97
CA PRO A 180 10.44 31.28 -35.45
C PRO A 180 10.72 29.98 -36.21
N LEU A 181 10.02 28.92 -35.81
CA LEU A 181 10.11 27.61 -36.46
C LEU A 181 9.38 27.61 -37.81
N THR A 182 9.71 26.66 -38.67
CA THR A 182 8.89 26.36 -39.86
C THR A 182 7.57 25.70 -39.46
N LEU A 183 6.54 25.77 -40.31
CA LEU A 183 5.25 25.11 -40.05
C LEU A 183 5.42 23.61 -39.75
N LYS A 184 6.27 22.92 -40.50
CA LYS A 184 6.55 21.49 -40.27
C LYS A 184 7.17 21.24 -38.89
N GLU A 185 8.17 22.02 -38.51
CA GLU A 185 8.82 21.91 -37.19
C GLU A 185 7.87 22.28 -36.05
N ALA A 186 6.95 23.23 -36.28
CA ALA A 186 5.90 23.59 -35.34
C ALA A 186 4.91 22.42 -35.13
N MET A 187 4.53 21.71 -36.19
CA MET A 187 3.69 20.51 -36.08
C MET A 187 4.39 19.38 -35.31
N GLU A 188 5.66 19.11 -35.62
CA GLU A 188 6.44 18.12 -34.87
C GLU A 188 6.62 18.49 -33.39
N LEU A 189 6.68 19.79 -33.08
CA LEU A 189 6.69 20.30 -31.72
C LEU A 189 5.35 20.04 -31.01
N ILE A 190 4.23 20.35 -31.66
CA ILE A 190 2.89 20.09 -31.11
C ILE A 190 2.74 18.60 -30.79
N ASP A 191 3.10 17.72 -31.73
CA ASP A 191 3.05 16.27 -31.53
C ASP A 191 3.87 15.81 -30.31
N ARG A 192 5.08 16.34 -30.15
CA ARG A 192 5.92 16.04 -28.97
C ARG A 192 5.33 16.62 -27.69
N PHE A 193 4.74 17.81 -27.74
CA PHE A 193 4.17 18.48 -26.57
C PHE A 193 2.94 17.75 -26.06
N GLU A 194 2.03 17.36 -26.95
CA GLU A 194 0.83 16.57 -26.61
C GLU A 194 1.22 15.23 -25.97
N LYS A 195 2.25 14.55 -26.51
CA LYS A 195 2.81 13.33 -25.89
C LYS A 195 3.36 13.58 -24.47
N ILE A 196 4.02 14.72 -24.26
CA ILE A 196 4.48 15.10 -22.91
C ILE A 196 3.29 15.28 -21.96
N GLU A 197 2.22 15.95 -22.39
CA GLU A 197 1.01 16.15 -21.57
C GLU A 197 0.35 14.81 -21.22
N GLU A 198 0.22 13.91 -22.20
CA GLU A 198 -0.36 12.58 -22.00
C GLU A 198 0.47 11.76 -21.00
N LEU A 199 1.79 11.77 -21.12
CA LEU A 199 2.68 11.10 -20.16
C LEU A 199 2.60 11.73 -18.77
N GLU A 200 2.49 13.05 -18.68
CA GLU A 200 2.35 13.78 -17.43
C GLU A 200 1.04 13.40 -16.70
N GLU A 201 -0.06 13.26 -17.43
CA GLU A 201 -1.37 12.86 -16.92
C GLU A 201 -1.34 11.40 -16.42
N LYS A 202 -0.86 10.47 -17.25
CA LYS A 202 -0.74 9.05 -16.87
C LYS A 202 0.13 8.83 -15.63
N LEU A 203 1.22 9.59 -15.48
CA LEU A 203 2.06 9.53 -14.29
C LEU A 203 1.36 10.11 -13.04
N LYS A 204 0.55 11.16 -13.17
CA LYS A 204 -0.24 11.71 -12.05
C LYS A 204 -1.28 10.72 -11.55
N GLU A 205 -1.94 10.01 -12.45
CA GLU A 205 -2.95 8.99 -12.13
C GLU A 205 -2.36 7.72 -11.48
N GLY A 206 -1.03 7.55 -11.54
CA GLY A 206 -0.36 6.34 -11.05
C GLY A 206 -0.44 5.15 -12.01
N ALA A 207 -0.83 5.40 -13.27
CA ALA A 207 -0.98 4.39 -14.32
C ALA A 207 0.38 3.98 -14.93
N ILE A 208 1.38 3.73 -14.08
CA ILE A 208 2.76 3.43 -14.49
C ILE A 208 2.82 2.19 -15.40
N ARG A 209 1.91 1.23 -15.20
CA ARG A 209 1.82 -0.01 -16.00
C ARG A 209 1.29 0.22 -17.41
N ASP A 210 0.49 1.25 -17.61
CA ASP A 210 -0.18 1.53 -18.88
C ASP A 210 0.67 2.40 -19.81
N ILE A 211 1.82 2.87 -19.32
CA ILE A 211 2.76 3.68 -20.09
C ILE A 211 3.67 2.77 -20.91
N GLN A 212 3.62 2.94 -22.23
CA GLN A 212 4.51 2.22 -23.16
C GLN A 212 5.93 2.79 -23.07
N PRO A 213 6.98 1.94 -22.92
CA PRO A 213 8.37 2.38 -22.87
C PRO A 213 8.81 3.23 -24.08
N GLU A 214 8.24 2.94 -25.25
CA GLU A 214 8.52 3.65 -26.50
C GLU A 214 8.19 5.15 -26.40
N MET A 215 7.08 5.51 -25.75
CA MET A 215 6.70 6.92 -25.56
C MET A 215 7.73 7.67 -24.71
N ILE A 216 8.26 7.02 -23.69
CA ILE A 216 9.29 7.60 -22.82
C ILE A 216 10.59 7.77 -23.60
N ARG A 217 10.96 6.80 -24.44
CA ARG A 217 12.15 6.89 -25.28
C ARG A 217 12.09 8.08 -26.23
N GLU A 218 10.94 8.30 -26.86
CA GLU A 218 10.75 9.41 -27.80
C GLU A 218 10.87 10.78 -27.12
N VAL A 219 10.39 10.90 -25.89
CA VAL A 219 10.31 12.18 -25.18
C VAL A 219 11.56 12.47 -24.32
N LEU A 220 12.05 11.47 -23.60
CA LEU A 220 13.11 11.60 -22.58
C LEU A 220 14.43 10.91 -22.97
N GLY A 221 14.44 10.06 -24.00
CA GLY A 221 15.63 9.35 -24.48
C GLY A 221 15.80 7.94 -23.92
N GLU A 222 16.87 7.27 -24.35
CA GLU A 222 17.12 5.84 -24.08
C GLU A 222 17.41 5.54 -22.60
N GLU A 223 18.09 6.44 -21.89
CA GLU A 223 18.42 6.25 -20.47
C GLU A 223 17.15 6.24 -19.60
N ALA A 224 16.24 7.18 -19.84
CA ALA A 224 14.97 7.26 -19.12
C ALA A 224 14.06 6.06 -19.41
N GLU A 225 14.08 5.54 -20.64
CA GLU A 225 13.34 4.33 -21.01
C GLU A 225 13.87 3.10 -20.27
N ALA A 226 15.19 2.94 -20.19
CA ALA A 226 15.80 1.82 -19.47
C ALA A 226 15.48 1.84 -17.96
N ASP A 227 15.54 3.02 -17.34
CA ASP A 227 15.17 3.21 -15.93
C ASP A 227 13.69 2.90 -15.70
N PHE A 228 12.82 3.44 -16.54
CA PHE A 228 11.37 3.24 -16.41
C PHE A 228 10.95 1.79 -16.68
N SER A 229 11.53 1.14 -17.68
CA SER A 229 11.32 -0.29 -17.97
C SER A 229 11.75 -1.16 -16.78
N SER A 230 12.86 -0.79 -16.13
CA SER A 230 13.32 -1.47 -14.91
C SER A 230 12.32 -1.29 -13.77
N LEU A 231 11.81 -0.06 -13.58
CA LEU A 231 10.78 0.25 -12.59
C LEU A 231 9.49 -0.56 -12.84
N GLN A 232 9.02 -0.65 -14.08
CA GLN A 232 7.84 -1.45 -14.46
C GLN A 232 8.03 -2.94 -14.14
N LYS A 233 9.18 -3.53 -14.52
CA LYS A 233 9.48 -4.94 -14.23
C LYS A 233 9.50 -5.22 -12.74
N ILE A 234 10.04 -4.30 -11.93
CA ILE A 234 10.06 -4.44 -10.48
C ILE A 234 8.63 -4.41 -9.93
N MET A 235 7.77 -3.52 -10.42
CA MET A 235 6.34 -3.51 -10.04
C MET A 235 5.63 -4.82 -10.40
N GLU A 236 5.92 -5.38 -11.58
CA GLU A 236 5.36 -6.65 -12.02
C GLU A 236 5.80 -7.79 -11.10
N MET A 237 7.10 -7.94 -10.87
CA MET A 237 7.67 -8.96 -9.97
C MET A 237 7.13 -8.85 -8.54
N ILE A 238 6.97 -7.62 -8.02
CA ILE A 238 6.41 -7.38 -6.70
C ILE A 238 4.93 -7.82 -6.65
N ASN A 239 4.17 -7.54 -7.69
CA ASN A 239 2.76 -7.95 -7.78
C ASN A 239 2.64 -9.47 -7.91
N GLU A 240 3.47 -10.11 -8.73
CA GLU A 240 3.55 -11.57 -8.91
C GLU A 240 3.94 -12.30 -7.62
N SER A 241 4.77 -11.68 -6.76
CA SER A 241 5.14 -12.25 -5.46
C SER A 241 3.93 -12.49 -4.54
N GLY A 242 2.83 -11.77 -4.78
CA GLY A 242 1.61 -11.81 -3.97
C GLY A 242 1.79 -11.26 -2.55
N TYR A 243 2.86 -10.49 -2.30
CA TYR A 243 3.10 -9.84 -1.01
C TYR A 243 2.51 -8.43 -0.92
N PHE A 244 2.42 -7.74 -2.04
CA PHE A 244 1.90 -6.37 -2.12
C PHE A 244 0.76 -6.29 -3.13
N VAL A 245 -0.15 -5.35 -2.90
CA VAL A 245 -1.22 -4.97 -3.80
C VAL A 245 -1.11 -3.48 -4.02
N VAL A 246 -1.16 -3.07 -5.29
CA VAL A 246 -1.07 -1.67 -5.69
C VAL A 246 -2.47 -1.18 -6.05
N HIS A 247 -2.96 -0.15 -5.35
CA HIS A 247 -4.21 0.55 -5.65
C HIS A 247 -3.88 1.99 -6.02
N GLY A 248 -3.77 2.27 -7.33
CA GLY A 248 -3.30 3.57 -7.83
C GLY A 248 -1.88 3.86 -7.30
N ASN A 249 -1.73 4.92 -6.53
CA ASN A 249 -0.46 5.31 -5.91
C ASN A 249 -0.20 4.69 -4.53
N VAL A 250 -1.17 3.97 -3.95
CA VAL A 250 -1.05 3.40 -2.60
C VAL A 250 -0.67 1.94 -2.69
N ILE A 251 0.39 1.56 -1.97
CA ILE A 251 0.83 0.18 -1.85
C ILE A 251 0.32 -0.37 -0.52
N GLN A 252 -0.34 -1.53 -0.55
CA GLN A 252 -0.79 -2.25 0.64
C GLN A 252 -0.20 -3.64 0.68
N MET A 253 -0.03 -4.21 1.88
CA MET A 253 0.45 -5.58 2.03
C MET A 253 -0.69 -6.59 2.07
N THR A 254 -0.42 -7.75 1.51
CA THR A 254 -1.34 -8.88 1.61
C THR A 254 -1.25 -9.58 2.97
N PRO A 255 -2.30 -10.29 3.40
CA PRO A 255 -2.22 -11.18 4.57
C PRO A 255 -1.12 -12.26 4.47
N ARG A 256 -0.68 -12.60 3.26
CA ARG A 256 0.45 -13.52 3.04
C ARG A 256 1.78 -12.86 3.41
N ALA A 257 1.98 -11.59 3.07
CA ALA A 257 3.17 -10.85 3.46
C ALA A 257 3.28 -10.69 4.98
N VAL A 258 2.18 -10.26 5.63
CA VAL A 258 2.14 -10.10 7.09
C VAL A 258 2.50 -11.40 7.82
N ARG A 259 1.97 -12.54 7.36
CA ARG A 259 2.34 -13.86 7.92
C ARG A 259 3.81 -14.21 7.72
N LYS A 260 4.38 -13.89 6.55
CA LYS A 260 5.81 -14.15 6.28
C LYS A 260 6.71 -13.31 7.20
N ILE A 261 6.37 -12.02 7.37
CA ILE A 261 7.07 -11.12 8.28
C ILE A 261 6.94 -11.62 9.73
N GLY A 262 5.72 -11.93 10.16
CA GLY A 262 5.47 -12.44 11.52
C GLY A 262 6.23 -13.73 11.83
N ASN A 263 6.31 -14.67 10.88
CA ASN A 263 7.09 -15.89 11.04
C ASN A 263 8.60 -15.63 11.13
N LYS A 264 9.12 -14.62 10.42
CA LYS A 264 10.52 -14.20 10.53
C LYS A 264 10.79 -13.53 11.87
N ILE A 265 9.93 -12.60 12.29
CA ILE A 265 10.02 -11.96 13.62
C ILE A 265 9.96 -13.03 14.74
N LEU A 266 9.08 -14.02 14.61
CA LEU A 266 9.02 -15.14 15.56
C LEU A 266 10.30 -15.96 15.57
N GLN A 267 10.97 -16.14 14.42
CA GLN A 267 12.27 -16.82 14.37
C GLN A 267 13.36 -15.98 15.06
N ASP A 268 13.43 -14.69 14.72
CA ASP A 268 14.45 -13.78 15.22
C ASP A 268 14.31 -13.54 16.73
N LEU A 269 13.08 -13.39 17.23
CA LEU A 269 12.82 -13.24 18.67
C LEU A 269 13.01 -14.56 19.45
N PHE A 270 12.93 -15.72 18.79
CA PHE A 270 12.83 -17.03 19.47
C PHE A 270 13.57 -18.20 18.82
N CYS A 271 14.88 -18.06 18.60
CA CYS A 271 15.74 -19.22 18.31
C CYS A 271 15.61 -20.33 19.38
N ASP A 272 15.43 -19.98 20.66
CA ASP A 272 15.46 -20.94 21.78
C ASP A 272 14.09 -21.50 22.21
N ILE A 273 12.97 -20.81 21.91
CA ILE A 273 11.64 -21.26 22.37
C ILE A 273 11.07 -22.37 21.49
N ARG A 274 11.57 -22.60 20.26
CA ARG A 274 11.15 -23.76 19.47
C ARG A 274 11.33 -25.07 20.22
N SER A 275 12.39 -25.22 21.03
CA SER A 275 12.58 -26.41 21.88
C SER A 275 11.45 -26.59 22.90
N LYS A 276 10.92 -25.47 23.44
CA LYS A 276 9.77 -25.47 24.35
C LYS A 276 8.46 -25.67 23.57
N ILE A 277 8.21 -24.97 22.46
CA ILE A 277 7.00 -25.14 21.63
C ILE A 277 6.96 -26.49 20.91
N ALA A 278 8.09 -27.16 20.68
CA ALA A 278 8.19 -28.42 19.94
C ALA A 278 7.43 -29.61 20.57
N GLY A 279 6.93 -29.47 21.81
CA GLY A 279 5.96 -30.40 22.39
C GLY A 279 4.52 -30.24 21.88
N MET A 280 4.22 -29.16 21.13
CA MET A 280 2.94 -28.94 20.45
C MET A 280 3.05 -29.58 19.07
N HIS A 281 2.85 -30.89 19.00
CA HIS A 281 2.88 -31.59 17.71
C HIS A 281 1.79 -31.02 16.79
N LYS A 282 2.11 -30.87 15.49
CA LYS A 282 1.10 -30.71 14.44
C LYS A 282 0.26 -31.98 14.37
N THR A 283 -0.79 -32.07 15.16
CA THR A 283 -1.80 -33.09 14.97
C THR A 283 -2.64 -32.69 13.76
N LYS A 284 -2.69 -33.56 12.75
CA LYS A 284 -3.56 -33.40 11.57
C LYS A 284 -5.05 -33.59 11.88
N ARG A 285 -5.42 -33.71 13.16
CA ARG A 285 -6.80 -33.98 13.58
C ARG A 285 -7.48 -32.69 14.00
N SER A 286 -8.59 -32.40 13.33
CA SER A 286 -9.52 -31.34 13.70
C SER A 286 -10.26 -31.75 14.98
N GLY A 287 -10.09 -30.96 16.05
CA GLY A 287 -10.75 -31.15 17.35
C GLY A 287 -10.17 -30.19 18.41
N ASN A 288 -10.97 -29.78 19.40
CA ASN A 288 -10.55 -28.87 20.50
C ASN A 288 -9.73 -29.57 21.61
N TYR A 289 -9.30 -30.81 21.42
CA TYR A 289 -8.59 -31.58 22.43
C TYR A 289 -7.32 -32.24 21.89
N GLU A 290 -6.27 -32.23 22.70
CA GLU A 290 -5.07 -33.03 22.50
C GLU A 290 -5.16 -34.31 23.34
N ILE A 291 -4.68 -35.42 22.79
CA ILE A 291 -4.65 -36.70 23.51
C ILE A 291 -3.42 -36.70 24.40
N ASP A 292 -3.61 -36.79 25.71
CA ASP A 292 -2.55 -36.97 26.69
C ASP A 292 -2.27 -38.48 26.82
N TYR A 293 -1.13 -38.92 26.31
CA TYR A 293 -0.76 -40.34 26.34
C TYR A 293 -0.25 -40.81 27.72
N GLU A 294 0.07 -39.87 28.62
CA GLU A 294 0.54 -40.19 29.97
C GLU A 294 -0.63 -40.44 30.92
N ASP A 295 -1.70 -39.67 30.77
CA ASP A 295 -2.88 -39.76 31.61
C ASP A 295 -3.89 -40.81 31.09
N ARG A 296 -4.50 -41.54 32.02
CA ARG A 296 -5.38 -42.67 31.72
C ARG A 296 -6.55 -42.66 32.67
N LYS A 297 -7.75 -42.80 32.10
CA LYS A 297 -9.00 -42.93 32.85
C LYS A 297 -9.71 -44.21 32.43
N LYS A 298 -10.38 -44.88 33.36
CA LYS A 298 -11.35 -45.92 33.00
C LYS A 298 -12.49 -45.30 32.20
N TRP A 299 -12.94 -46.01 31.18
CA TRP A 299 -14.00 -45.53 30.31
C TRP A 299 -15.35 -45.58 31.03
N GLU A 300 -16.07 -44.46 31.01
CA GLU A 300 -17.45 -44.35 31.49
C GLU A 300 -18.39 -43.96 30.35
N PHE A 301 -19.67 -44.28 30.48
CA PHE A 301 -20.66 -43.95 29.46
C PHE A 301 -20.76 -42.43 29.26
N GLY A 302 -20.45 -41.96 28.06
CA GLY A 302 -20.37 -40.54 27.71
C GLY A 302 -18.94 -40.03 27.44
N ASP A 303 -17.92 -40.81 27.80
CA ASP A 303 -16.53 -40.49 27.51
C ASP A 303 -16.17 -40.70 26.01
N ASN A 304 -15.10 -40.03 25.57
CA ASN A 304 -14.61 -40.15 24.19
C ASN A 304 -14.12 -41.58 23.85
N THR A 305 -14.00 -41.91 22.57
CA THR A 305 -13.57 -43.24 22.11
C THR A 305 -12.06 -43.37 21.89
N ASN A 306 -11.22 -42.54 22.52
CA ASN A 306 -9.76 -42.63 22.40
C ASN A 306 -9.19 -43.73 23.31
N ILE A 307 -9.52 -44.97 22.99
CA ILE A 307 -9.18 -46.15 23.77
C ILE A 307 -7.66 -46.39 23.74
N ASN A 308 -7.07 -46.58 24.91
CA ASN A 308 -5.73 -47.09 25.10
C ASN A 308 -5.76 -48.61 24.95
N ILE A 309 -5.44 -49.09 23.74
CA ILE A 309 -5.49 -50.51 23.38
C ILE A 309 -4.58 -51.34 24.30
N PHE A 310 -3.39 -50.84 24.62
CA PHE A 310 -2.43 -51.59 25.45
C PHE A 310 -2.94 -51.76 26.88
N SER A 311 -3.39 -50.68 27.52
CA SER A 311 -4.00 -50.75 28.86
C SER A 311 -5.24 -51.63 28.87
N THR A 312 -6.11 -51.50 27.86
CA THR A 312 -7.34 -52.28 27.75
C THR A 312 -7.05 -53.78 27.64
N LEU A 313 -6.10 -54.16 26.77
CA LEU A 313 -5.69 -55.56 26.63
C LEU A 313 -5.01 -56.07 27.90
N LYS A 314 -4.15 -55.27 28.54
CA LYS A 314 -3.52 -55.61 29.82
C LYS A 314 -4.58 -55.88 30.89
N ASN A 315 -5.59 -55.03 31.01
CA ASN A 315 -6.68 -55.17 31.98
C ASN A 315 -7.51 -56.43 31.70
N ALA A 316 -7.81 -56.72 30.43
CA ALA A 316 -8.51 -57.95 30.03
C ALA A 316 -7.72 -59.23 30.39
N ILE A 317 -6.40 -59.22 30.17
CA ILE A 317 -5.52 -60.35 30.52
C ILE A 317 -5.43 -60.52 32.04
N ILE A 318 -5.21 -59.43 32.80
CA ILE A 318 -5.14 -59.47 34.27
C ILE A 318 -6.46 -59.95 34.87
N SER A 319 -7.59 -59.59 34.26
CA SER A 319 -8.93 -60.02 34.69
C SER A 319 -9.24 -61.48 34.35
N GLY A 320 -8.27 -62.27 33.89
CA GLY A 320 -8.42 -63.70 33.61
C GLY A 320 -9.23 -63.99 32.34
N ARG A 321 -9.43 -63.00 31.45
CA ARG A 321 -10.17 -63.16 30.19
C ARG A 321 -9.29 -63.58 29.02
N TYR A 322 -8.07 -64.05 29.32
CA TYR A 322 -7.16 -64.68 28.36
C TYR A 322 -7.34 -66.19 28.38
N ASN A 323 -7.57 -66.79 27.21
CA ASN A 323 -7.67 -68.23 27.07
C ASN A 323 -6.33 -68.81 26.60
N GLU A 324 -5.60 -69.47 27.52
CA GLU A 324 -4.29 -70.07 27.26
C GLU A 324 -4.31 -71.13 26.13
N ASN A 325 -5.44 -71.81 25.91
CA ASN A 325 -5.56 -72.87 24.91
C ASN A 325 -5.81 -72.35 23.48
N THR A 326 -6.36 -71.15 23.33
CA THR A 326 -6.74 -70.58 22.02
C THR A 326 -5.98 -69.29 21.68
N GLY A 327 -5.33 -68.66 22.67
CA GLY A 327 -4.66 -67.36 22.52
C GLY A 327 -5.64 -66.19 22.42
N GLU A 328 -6.95 -66.40 22.58
CA GLU A 328 -7.96 -65.36 22.47
C GLU A 328 -8.10 -64.55 23.76
N VAL A 329 -8.20 -63.22 23.61
CA VAL A 329 -8.52 -62.29 24.70
C VAL A 329 -9.95 -61.78 24.50
N LYS A 330 -10.84 -62.06 25.46
CA LYS A 330 -12.19 -61.47 25.47
C LYS A 330 -12.16 -60.13 26.20
N ILE A 331 -12.65 -59.07 25.56
CA ILE A 331 -12.67 -57.70 26.11
C ILE A 331 -14.09 -57.38 26.58
N SER A 332 -14.22 -56.85 27.79
CA SER A 332 -15.47 -56.33 28.36
C SER A 332 -15.45 -54.80 28.42
N PRO A 333 -16.61 -54.10 28.44
CA PRO A 333 -16.64 -52.65 28.65
C PRO A 333 -15.86 -52.14 29.88
N GLU A 334 -15.74 -52.98 30.91
CA GLU A 334 -15.01 -52.70 32.15
C GLU A 334 -13.48 -52.65 31.98
N ASP A 335 -12.95 -53.25 30.90
CA ASP A 335 -11.53 -53.26 30.59
C ASP A 335 -11.05 -51.98 29.92
N PHE A 336 -11.96 -51.21 29.33
CA PHE A 336 -11.61 -50.04 28.54
C PHE A 336 -10.98 -48.95 29.41
N GLU A 337 -9.74 -48.61 29.06
CA GLU A 337 -9.11 -47.36 29.46
C GLU A 337 -9.03 -46.44 28.25
N ILE A 338 -9.31 -45.17 28.48
CA ILE A 338 -9.11 -44.11 27.50
C ILE A 338 -7.92 -43.25 27.89
N TYR A 339 -7.28 -42.68 26.88
CA TYR A 339 -6.32 -41.61 27.09
C TYR A 339 -7.05 -40.36 27.58
N GLY A 340 -6.42 -39.65 28.52
CA GLY A 340 -6.87 -38.32 28.92
C GLY A 340 -6.94 -37.39 27.71
N SER A 341 -7.95 -36.53 27.65
CA SER A 341 -8.05 -35.50 26.62
C SER A 341 -7.83 -34.13 27.26
N ARG A 342 -6.76 -33.43 26.88
CA ARG A 342 -6.55 -32.03 27.28
C ARG A 342 -7.33 -31.13 26.34
N PHE A 343 -8.38 -30.52 26.85
CA PHE A 343 -9.08 -29.45 26.13
C PHE A 343 -8.31 -28.14 26.29
N PHE A 344 -7.97 -27.50 25.18
CA PHE A 344 -7.49 -26.13 25.24
C PHE A 344 -8.71 -25.21 25.34
N ALA A 345 -8.85 -24.51 26.48
CA ALA A 345 -9.86 -23.47 26.61
C ALA A 345 -9.65 -22.42 25.50
N ARG A 346 -10.73 -22.16 24.74
CA ARG A 346 -10.71 -21.11 23.70
C ARG A 346 -10.49 -19.77 24.37
N THR A 347 -9.53 -19.01 23.85
CA THR A 347 -9.18 -17.70 24.42
C THR A 347 -9.48 -16.60 23.43
N SER A 348 -10.17 -15.56 23.90
CA SER A 348 -10.32 -14.30 23.19
C SER A 348 -9.43 -13.24 23.81
N THR A 349 -8.53 -12.69 22.99
CA THR A 349 -7.51 -11.73 23.41
C THR A 349 -7.75 -10.40 22.70
N ALA A 350 -7.82 -9.32 23.46
CA ALA A 350 -7.72 -7.96 22.92
C ALA A 350 -6.32 -7.40 23.25
N LEU A 351 -5.54 -7.09 22.22
CA LEU A 351 -4.23 -6.47 22.35
C LEU A 351 -4.38 -4.96 22.16
N LEU A 352 -4.16 -4.21 23.25
CA LEU A 352 -4.14 -2.75 23.28
C LEU A 352 -2.71 -2.26 23.05
N ILE A 353 -2.50 -1.45 22.02
CA ILE A 353 -1.21 -0.85 21.69
C ILE A 353 -1.35 0.67 21.86
N ASP A 354 -0.54 1.23 22.75
CA ASP A 354 -0.45 2.67 22.92
C ASP A 354 0.24 3.31 21.71
N THR A 355 -0.41 4.31 21.12
CA THR A 355 0.10 5.09 19.99
C THR A 355 0.26 6.58 20.31
N SER A 356 0.28 6.92 21.59
CA SER A 356 0.50 8.29 22.05
C SER A 356 1.92 8.78 21.75
N TRP A 357 2.16 10.08 21.94
CA TRP A 357 3.43 10.70 21.57
C TRP A 357 4.64 10.15 22.36
N SER A 358 4.47 9.71 23.62
CA SER A 358 5.57 9.13 24.42
C SER A 358 6.14 7.85 23.79
N MET A 359 5.27 7.06 23.14
CA MET A 359 5.64 5.84 22.42
C MET A 359 6.51 6.10 21.17
N SER A 360 6.64 7.35 20.72
CA SER A 360 7.52 7.71 19.59
C SER A 360 9.00 7.68 19.93
N TRP A 361 9.36 7.70 21.21
CA TRP A 361 10.75 7.68 21.65
C TRP A 361 11.27 6.25 21.85
N GLY A 362 12.58 6.07 21.65
CA GLY A 362 13.28 4.84 22.02
C GLY A 362 12.81 3.56 21.30
N ASN A 363 12.26 3.67 20.08
CA ASN A 363 11.72 2.54 19.30
C ASN A 363 10.62 1.72 20.01
N LYS A 364 9.97 2.29 21.05
CA LYS A 364 8.95 1.61 21.87
C LYS A 364 7.77 1.13 21.03
N PHE A 365 7.20 2.02 20.22
CA PHE A 365 6.10 1.68 19.31
C PHE A 365 6.49 0.62 18.28
N GLU A 366 7.72 0.69 17.74
CA GLU A 366 8.20 -0.29 16.75
C GLU A 366 8.32 -1.68 17.36
N CYS A 367 8.81 -1.78 18.59
CA CYS A 367 8.85 -3.02 19.34
C CYS A 367 7.43 -3.55 19.61
N ALA A 368 6.51 -2.70 20.10
CA ALA A 368 5.12 -3.07 20.33
C ALA A 368 4.45 -3.63 19.06
N LYS A 369 4.68 -2.97 17.92
CA LYS A 369 4.19 -3.37 16.60
C LYS A 369 4.77 -4.72 16.16
N LYS A 370 6.08 -4.94 16.31
CA LYS A 370 6.72 -6.25 16.03
C LYS A 370 6.11 -7.37 16.88
N VAL A 371 5.89 -7.11 18.16
CA VAL A 371 5.29 -8.08 19.10
C VAL A 371 3.84 -8.38 18.74
N ALA A 372 3.06 -7.37 18.35
CA ALA A 372 1.69 -7.56 17.88
C ALA A 372 1.62 -8.45 16.64
N ILE A 373 2.50 -8.24 15.65
CA ILE A 373 2.60 -9.08 14.45
C ILE A 373 3.01 -10.51 14.83
N ALA A 374 4.01 -10.65 15.70
CA ALA A 374 4.49 -11.94 16.17
C ALA A 374 3.38 -12.72 16.89
N LEU A 375 2.63 -12.08 17.79
CA LEU A 375 1.50 -12.67 18.50
C LEU A 375 0.38 -13.09 17.55
N HIS A 376 0.03 -12.23 16.59
CA HIS A 376 -0.97 -12.55 15.57
C HIS A 376 -0.55 -13.77 14.73
N SER A 377 0.72 -13.83 14.32
CA SER A 377 1.27 -14.97 13.57
C SER A 377 1.29 -16.25 14.40
N LEU A 378 1.62 -16.15 15.68
CA LEU A 378 1.65 -17.28 16.62
C LEU A 378 0.26 -17.85 16.86
N ILE A 379 -0.74 -16.99 17.15
CA ILE A 379 -2.13 -17.42 17.36
C ILE A 379 -2.67 -18.09 16.10
N ASN A 380 -2.52 -17.48 14.92
CA ASN A 380 -2.99 -18.08 13.68
C ASN A 380 -2.30 -19.40 13.30
N SER A 381 -1.04 -19.59 13.72
CA SER A 381 -0.26 -20.78 13.34
C SER A 381 -0.47 -21.95 14.30
N PHE A 382 -0.62 -21.69 15.59
CA PHE A 382 -0.66 -22.72 16.64
C PHE A 382 -2.00 -22.82 17.36
N PHE A 383 -2.83 -21.76 17.34
CA PHE A 383 -4.09 -21.67 18.08
C PHE A 383 -5.24 -21.16 17.18
N PRO A 384 -5.62 -21.88 16.11
CA PRO A 384 -6.56 -21.40 15.09
C PRO A 384 -7.99 -21.13 15.61
N ASN A 385 -8.34 -21.68 16.78
CA ASN A 385 -9.64 -21.45 17.41
C ASN A 385 -9.66 -20.24 18.37
N ASP A 386 -8.51 -19.61 18.61
CA ASP A 386 -8.42 -18.40 19.41
C ASP A 386 -8.66 -17.15 18.55
N THR A 387 -9.21 -16.10 19.15
CA THR A 387 -9.47 -14.83 18.47
C THR A 387 -8.56 -13.73 19.02
N LEU A 388 -7.91 -12.97 18.14
CA LEU A 388 -7.13 -11.79 18.50
C LEU A 388 -7.77 -10.53 17.90
N TYR A 389 -8.12 -9.58 18.75
CA TYR A 389 -8.46 -8.21 18.36
C TYR A 389 -7.25 -7.31 18.64
N ILE A 390 -6.86 -6.47 17.69
CA ILE A 390 -5.79 -5.49 17.88
C ILE A 390 -6.43 -4.11 17.90
N ILE A 391 -6.11 -3.33 18.92
CA ILE A 391 -6.68 -2.01 19.14
C ILE A 391 -5.52 -1.05 19.37
N ALA A 392 -5.40 -0.02 18.54
CA ALA A 392 -4.57 1.13 18.87
C ALA A 392 -5.38 2.14 19.67
N PHE A 393 -4.72 2.80 20.61
CA PHE A 393 -5.35 3.88 21.35
C PHE A 393 -4.40 5.05 21.56
N PHE A 394 -4.97 6.24 21.40
CA PHE A 394 -4.43 7.54 21.77
C PHE A 394 -5.55 8.26 22.53
N THR A 395 -6.01 9.44 22.11
CA THR A 395 -7.24 10.08 22.60
C THR A 395 -8.50 9.27 22.36
N VAL A 396 -8.54 8.48 21.28
CA VAL A 396 -9.64 7.56 20.94
C VAL A 396 -9.09 6.17 20.65
N ALA A 397 -9.83 5.13 21.00
CA ALA A 397 -9.47 3.76 20.67
C ALA A 397 -10.06 3.33 19.32
N MET A 398 -9.25 2.67 18.49
CA MET A 398 -9.63 2.15 17.19
C MET A 398 -9.17 0.70 16.99
N GLU A 399 -10.04 -0.13 16.42
CA GLU A 399 -9.66 -1.48 16.00
C GLU A 399 -8.80 -1.42 14.74
N ILE A 400 -7.65 -2.10 14.77
CA ILE A 400 -6.73 -2.22 13.64
C ILE A 400 -6.85 -3.62 13.07
N LYS A 401 -7.04 -3.71 11.75
CA LYS A 401 -6.99 -5.02 11.08
C LYS A 401 -5.54 -5.49 10.93
N PRO A 402 -5.28 -6.81 10.93
CA PRO A 402 -3.92 -7.33 10.85
C PRO A 402 -3.09 -6.87 9.64
N HIS A 403 -3.72 -6.60 8.49
CA HIS A 403 -3.03 -6.09 7.29
C HIS A 403 -2.67 -4.61 7.37
N GLU A 404 -3.40 -3.84 8.18
CA GLU A 404 -3.15 -2.41 8.44
C GLU A 404 -2.09 -2.23 9.52
N LEU A 405 -1.83 -3.24 10.35
CA LEU A 405 -0.91 -3.14 11.49
C LEU A 405 0.47 -2.60 11.12
N LEU A 406 1.01 -3.03 9.97
CA LEU A 406 2.31 -2.58 9.47
C LEU A 406 2.28 -1.19 8.82
N SER A 407 1.12 -0.73 8.33
CA SER A 407 0.95 0.60 7.76
C SER A 407 0.55 1.64 8.81
N VAL A 408 0.16 1.23 10.02
CA VAL A 408 -0.15 2.18 11.10
C VAL A 408 1.11 2.98 11.45
N GLU A 409 0.98 4.28 11.32
CA GLU A 409 1.96 5.30 11.72
C GLU A 409 1.45 6.03 12.96
N LEU A 410 2.38 6.58 13.74
CA LEU A 410 2.04 7.35 14.94
C LEU A 410 1.42 8.69 14.53
N ASN A 411 0.23 8.97 15.04
CA ASN A 411 -0.41 10.28 14.87
C ASN A 411 0.25 11.29 15.81
N MET A 412 1.28 11.99 15.34
CA MET A 412 2.02 12.99 16.14
C MET A 412 1.16 14.20 16.58
N ASN A 413 -0.01 14.38 15.99
CA ASN A 413 -0.91 15.50 16.28
C ASN A 413 -1.80 15.28 17.51
N ASP A 414 -1.83 14.07 18.08
CA ASP A 414 -2.72 13.74 19.19
C ASP A 414 -1.98 13.02 20.33
N PRO A 415 -1.43 13.77 21.31
CA PRO A 415 -0.44 13.22 22.25
C PRO A 415 -1.03 12.54 23.49
N PHE A 416 -2.36 12.37 23.59
CA PHE A 416 -2.99 11.85 24.81
C PHE A 416 -3.21 10.34 24.80
N THR A 417 -3.41 9.81 26.00
CA THR A 417 -3.52 8.37 26.27
C THR A 417 -4.85 8.09 26.97
N ASN A 418 -5.81 7.52 26.23
CA ASN A 418 -7.14 7.17 26.71
C ASN A 418 -7.28 5.65 26.94
N LEU A 419 -6.68 5.17 28.02
CA LEU A 419 -6.73 3.75 28.38
C LEU A 419 -8.17 3.28 28.70
N GLN A 420 -8.99 4.16 29.28
CA GLN A 420 -10.40 3.87 29.57
C GLN A 420 -11.16 3.48 28.30
N ASP A 421 -11.06 4.28 27.23
CA ASP A 421 -11.78 4.02 25.98
C ASP A 421 -11.30 2.72 25.31
N ALA A 422 -10.00 2.44 25.40
CA ALA A 422 -9.42 1.20 24.89
C ALA A 422 -9.94 -0.06 25.61
N ILE A 423 -10.04 -0.02 26.95
CA ILE A 423 -10.63 -1.12 27.73
C ILE A 423 -12.11 -1.27 27.41
N LYS A 424 -12.83 -0.16 27.29
CA LYS A 424 -14.27 -0.15 26.94
C LYS A 424 -14.54 -0.76 25.57
N LEU A 425 -13.74 -0.40 24.56
CA LEU A 425 -13.82 -0.99 23.23
C LEU A 425 -13.47 -2.49 23.27
N SER A 426 -12.43 -2.86 24.03
CA SER A 426 -12.03 -4.26 24.22
C SER A 426 -13.17 -5.10 24.79
N ARG A 427 -13.83 -4.63 25.86
CA ARG A 427 -14.99 -5.32 26.44
C ARG A 427 -16.10 -5.51 25.41
N LYS A 428 -16.41 -4.48 24.62
CA LYS A 428 -17.43 -4.55 23.55
C LYS A 428 -17.08 -5.61 22.50
N LEU A 429 -15.82 -5.73 22.10
CA LEU A 429 -15.38 -6.74 21.13
C LEU A 429 -15.34 -8.14 21.75
N LEU A 430 -14.80 -8.28 22.97
CA LEU A 430 -14.71 -9.56 23.69
C LEU A 430 -16.08 -10.12 24.08
N LYS A 431 -17.11 -9.28 24.25
CA LYS A 431 -18.50 -9.72 24.45
C LYS A 431 -19.10 -10.45 23.25
N LYS A 432 -18.67 -10.11 22.03
CA LYS A 432 -19.14 -10.78 20.81
C LYS A 432 -18.61 -12.21 20.68
N SER A 433 -17.50 -12.51 21.35
CA SER A 433 -16.89 -13.83 21.32
C SER A 433 -17.53 -14.78 22.33
N SER A 434 -17.73 -16.03 21.90
CA SER A 434 -18.19 -17.15 22.72
C SER A 434 -17.06 -17.87 23.47
N SER A 435 -15.84 -17.34 23.46
CA SER A 435 -14.70 -17.94 24.17
C SER A 435 -14.91 -17.95 25.69
N GLU A 436 -14.49 -19.05 26.31
CA GLU A 436 -14.54 -19.28 27.76
C GLU A 436 -13.61 -18.32 28.51
N GLU A 437 -12.39 -18.14 27.99
CA GLU A 437 -11.38 -17.28 28.60
C GLU A 437 -11.26 -15.98 27.81
N LYS A 438 -11.41 -14.84 28.51
CA LYS A 438 -11.28 -13.50 27.92
C LYS A 438 -10.13 -12.76 28.57
N GLN A 439 -9.29 -12.14 27.75
CA GLN A 439 -8.15 -11.36 28.24
C GLN A 439 -7.92 -10.09 27.43
N ILE A 440 -7.38 -9.09 28.12
CA ILE A 440 -6.87 -7.85 27.57
C ILE A 440 -5.37 -7.83 27.86
N ILE A 441 -4.56 -7.57 26.85
CA ILE A 441 -3.12 -7.35 26.97
C ILE A 441 -2.87 -5.89 26.60
N VAL A 442 -2.27 -5.12 27.50
CA VAL A 442 -1.98 -3.69 27.29
C VAL A 442 -0.49 -3.51 27.14
N ILE A 443 -0.07 -2.85 26.07
CA ILE A 443 1.30 -2.39 25.86
C ILE A 443 1.27 -0.87 25.89
N THR A 444 1.89 -0.26 26.89
CA THR A 444 1.91 1.20 27.08
C THR A 444 3.21 1.62 27.74
N ASP A 445 3.63 2.86 27.53
CA ASP A 445 4.71 3.51 28.26
C ASP A 445 4.20 4.69 29.11
N GLY A 446 2.89 4.91 29.10
CA GLY A 446 2.29 6.18 29.40
C GLY A 446 1.22 6.09 30.48
N GLN A 447 1.03 7.23 31.12
CA GLN A 447 -0.04 7.44 32.07
C GLN A 447 -1.33 7.83 31.33
N PRO A 448 -2.52 7.41 31.79
CA PRO A 448 -3.77 7.93 31.25
C PRO A 448 -3.85 9.47 31.42
N THR A 449 -4.09 10.16 30.31
CA THR A 449 -4.22 11.63 30.22
C THR A 449 -5.52 12.06 29.55
N ALA A 450 -6.28 11.12 28.98
CA ALA A 450 -7.59 11.33 28.41
C ALA A 450 -8.61 10.33 28.97
N TYR A 451 -9.87 10.76 29.03
CA TYR A 451 -10.99 9.94 29.52
C TYR A 451 -12.32 10.37 28.91
N CYS A 452 -13.29 9.48 28.94
CA CYS A 452 -14.63 9.69 28.39
C CYS A 452 -15.67 9.75 29.51
N VAL A 453 -16.46 10.83 29.53
CA VAL A 453 -17.66 10.95 30.39
C VAL A 453 -18.87 11.11 29.49
N GLY A 454 -19.75 10.12 29.49
CA GLY A 454 -20.85 10.03 28.51
C GLY A 454 -20.30 9.86 27.09
N ASN A 455 -20.65 10.78 26.19
CA ASN A 455 -20.18 10.83 24.80
C ASN A 455 -19.11 11.92 24.56
N ARG A 456 -18.57 12.53 25.62
CA ARG A 456 -17.55 13.58 25.51
C ARG A 456 -16.20 13.07 25.99
N VAL A 457 -15.16 13.41 25.23
CA VAL A 457 -13.77 13.16 25.58
C VAL A 457 -13.23 14.36 26.33
N PHE A 458 -12.58 14.10 27.45
CA PHE A 458 -11.88 15.09 28.28
C PHE A 458 -10.40 14.76 28.26
N VAL A 459 -9.57 15.80 28.16
CA VAL A 459 -8.11 15.70 28.15
C VAL A 459 -7.55 16.54 29.29
N GLU A 460 -6.58 15.97 30.01
CA GLU A 460 -5.90 16.63 31.10
C GLU A 460 -4.40 16.60 30.84
N TRP A 461 -3.81 17.79 30.65
CA TRP A 461 -2.38 17.90 30.42
C TRP A 461 -1.63 17.60 31.72
N PRO A 462 -0.62 16.73 31.71
CA PRO A 462 0.12 16.36 32.92
C PRO A 462 1.10 17.49 33.29
N VAL A 463 0.61 18.60 33.85
CA VAL A 463 1.45 19.73 34.29
C VAL A 463 2.12 19.45 35.66
N MET A 464 1.52 18.58 36.49
CA MET A 464 2.03 18.21 37.83
C MET A 464 1.81 16.73 38.21
N GLY A 465 2.01 15.81 37.25
CA GLY A 465 1.89 14.36 37.48
C GLY A 465 0.57 13.78 37.01
N CYS A 466 0.12 12.70 37.67
CA CYS A 466 -0.97 11.90 37.14
C CYS A 466 -2.35 12.56 37.17
N SER A 467 -3.08 12.51 36.05
CA SER A 467 -4.47 13.00 35.92
C SER A 467 -5.38 12.17 36.85
N PRO A 468 -5.86 12.74 37.97
CA PRO A 468 -6.64 11.98 38.94
C PRO A 468 -7.99 11.53 38.36
N ASN A 469 -8.58 12.34 37.48
CA ASN A 469 -9.84 12.01 36.84
C ASN A 469 -9.67 10.90 35.80
N ALA A 470 -8.64 10.96 34.96
CA ALA A 470 -8.39 9.92 33.95
C ALA A 470 -8.11 8.57 34.62
N MET A 471 -7.33 8.56 35.71
CA MET A 471 -7.10 7.35 36.51
C MET A 471 -8.40 6.81 37.09
N ARG A 472 -9.21 7.67 37.74
CA ARG A 472 -10.47 7.26 38.38
C ARG A 472 -11.47 6.67 37.39
N GLU A 473 -11.65 7.28 36.22
CA GLU A 473 -12.56 6.73 35.20
C GLU A 473 -12.01 5.44 34.58
N THR A 474 -10.68 5.32 34.41
CA THR A 474 -10.05 4.07 33.96
C THR A 474 -10.26 2.93 34.97
N LEU A 475 -10.10 3.20 36.28
CA LEU A 475 -10.31 2.18 37.33
C LEU A 475 -11.76 1.69 37.37
N LYS A 476 -12.75 2.56 37.15
CA LYS A 476 -14.15 2.13 37.01
C LYS A 476 -14.33 1.15 35.85
N GLU A 477 -13.72 1.46 34.71
CA GLU A 477 -13.79 0.58 33.53
C GLU A 477 -13.08 -0.77 33.77
N VAL A 478 -11.97 -0.76 34.52
CA VAL A 478 -11.28 -1.98 34.99
C VAL A 478 -12.16 -2.82 35.92
N GLN A 479 -12.87 -2.19 36.87
CA GLN A 479 -13.81 -2.89 37.75
C GLN A 479 -14.90 -3.59 36.94
N GLU A 480 -15.44 -2.89 35.94
CA GLU A 480 -16.46 -3.44 35.05
C GLU A 480 -15.93 -4.58 34.17
N ALA A 481 -14.70 -4.48 33.64
CA ALA A 481 -14.04 -5.59 32.94
C ALA A 481 -13.85 -6.82 33.86
N THR A 482 -13.54 -6.58 35.13
CA THR A 482 -13.34 -7.63 36.14
C THR A 482 -14.65 -8.36 36.45
N LYS A 483 -15.76 -7.63 36.58
CA LYS A 483 -17.11 -8.23 36.75
C LYS A 483 -17.49 -9.14 35.57
N GLU A 484 -16.97 -8.86 34.38
CA GLU A 484 -17.18 -9.64 33.16
C GLU A 484 -16.18 -10.81 33.00
N ASN A 485 -15.39 -11.12 34.03
CA ASN A 485 -14.36 -12.16 34.03
C ASN A 485 -13.31 -11.96 32.92
N ILE A 486 -12.96 -10.71 32.61
CA ILE A 486 -11.92 -10.36 31.64
C ILE A 486 -10.63 -10.06 32.41
N ARG A 487 -9.58 -10.86 32.18
CA ARG A 487 -8.25 -10.64 32.81
C ARG A 487 -7.44 -9.62 32.03
N ILE A 488 -6.85 -8.64 32.70
CA ILE A 488 -6.04 -7.56 32.13
C ILE A 488 -4.58 -7.78 32.52
N ASN A 489 -3.71 -7.95 31.53
CA ASN A 489 -2.26 -7.98 31.73
C ASN A 489 -1.65 -6.72 31.13
N ILE A 490 -0.83 -5.99 31.90
CA ILE A 490 -0.21 -4.75 31.48
C ILE A 490 1.29 -4.95 31.32
N PHE A 491 1.83 -4.58 30.16
CA PHE A 491 3.25 -4.53 29.85
C PHE A 491 3.66 -3.06 29.72
N MET A 492 4.39 -2.58 30.72
CA MET A 492 4.88 -1.21 30.79
C MET A 492 6.29 -1.13 30.19
N ILE A 493 6.55 -0.17 29.31
CA ILE A 493 7.84 0.00 28.61
C ILE A 493 8.77 1.03 29.31
N GLU A 494 8.46 1.46 30.53
CA GLU A 494 9.32 2.34 31.32
C GLU A 494 8.95 2.28 32.81
N GLU A 495 9.90 2.57 33.70
CA GLU A 495 9.66 2.60 35.15
C GLU A 495 9.36 4.04 35.59
N ASN A 496 8.08 4.32 35.90
CA ASN A 496 7.66 5.58 36.51
C ASN A 496 6.95 5.27 37.85
N PRO A 497 7.50 5.73 38.99
CA PRO A 497 6.95 5.44 40.32
C PRO A 497 5.49 5.87 40.53
N GLN A 498 5.01 6.89 39.82
CA GLN A 498 3.61 7.32 39.91
C GLN A 498 2.67 6.39 39.15
N VAL A 499 3.10 5.92 37.98
CA VAL A 499 2.34 4.99 37.14
C VAL A 499 2.36 3.58 37.73
N GLU A 500 3.45 3.20 38.41
CA GLU A 500 3.53 1.94 39.17
C GLU A 500 2.38 1.78 40.16
N LYS A 501 2.15 2.79 41.02
CA LYS A 501 1.06 2.77 42.00
C LYS A 501 -0.32 2.60 41.36
N PHE A 502 -0.52 3.27 40.21
CA PHE A 502 -1.76 3.15 39.44
C PHE A 502 -1.94 1.72 38.89
N VAL A 503 -0.89 1.14 38.34
CA VAL A 503 -0.90 -0.21 37.78
C VAL A 503 -1.07 -1.26 38.88
N GLU A 504 -0.46 -1.08 40.05
CA GLU A 504 -0.69 -1.92 41.23
C GLU A 504 -2.17 -1.93 41.64
N GLU A 505 -2.85 -0.77 41.57
CA GLU A 505 -4.28 -0.67 41.85
C GLU A 505 -5.12 -1.42 40.82
N ILE A 506 -4.78 -1.32 39.52
CA ILE A 506 -5.41 -2.11 38.46
C ILE A 506 -5.25 -3.61 38.72
N VAL A 507 -4.03 -4.06 39.02
CA VAL A 507 -3.72 -5.47 39.28
C VAL A 507 -4.50 -5.97 40.50
N ARG A 508 -4.59 -5.16 41.57
CA ARG A 508 -5.34 -5.51 42.78
C ARG A 508 -6.83 -5.69 42.50
N ILE A 509 -7.42 -4.85 41.66
CA ILE A 509 -8.84 -4.93 41.30
C ILE A 509 -9.11 -6.12 40.38
N ASN A 510 -8.34 -6.23 39.29
CA ASN A 510 -8.62 -7.19 38.22
C ASN A 510 -8.10 -8.61 38.51
N LYS A 511 -7.14 -8.75 39.45
CA LYS A 511 -6.34 -9.98 39.65
C LYS A 511 -5.53 -10.35 38.40
N GLY A 512 -5.19 -9.33 37.62
CA GLY A 512 -4.31 -9.42 36.46
C GLY A 512 -2.83 -9.44 36.86
N ARG A 513 -1.94 -9.12 35.91
CA ARG A 513 -0.50 -8.99 36.16
C ARG A 513 0.06 -7.76 35.48
N ALA A 514 1.11 -7.20 36.07
CA ALA A 514 1.87 -6.12 35.48
C ALA A 514 3.33 -6.57 35.28
N PHE A 515 3.88 -6.26 34.13
CA PHE A 515 5.27 -6.53 33.78
C PHE A 515 5.93 -5.21 33.40
N PHE A 516 7.03 -4.89 34.06
CA PHE A 516 7.90 -3.77 33.70
C PHE A 516 9.00 -4.32 32.77
N THR A 517 9.12 -3.73 31.60
CA THR A 517 9.96 -4.24 30.52
C THR A 517 10.69 -3.12 29.80
N THR A 518 11.77 -3.47 29.11
CA THR A 518 12.42 -2.58 28.14
C THR A 518 11.96 -2.93 26.73
N PRO A 519 12.13 -2.03 25.73
CA PRO A 519 11.77 -2.31 24.34
C PRO A 519 12.37 -3.62 23.79
N GLU A 520 13.58 -4.00 24.22
CA GLU A 520 14.30 -5.20 23.77
C GLU A 520 13.76 -6.48 24.42
N THR A 521 13.22 -6.38 25.63
CA THR A 521 12.78 -7.53 26.43
C THR A 521 11.28 -7.78 26.34
N LEU A 522 10.49 -6.75 26.00
CA LEU A 522 9.03 -6.79 25.84
C LEU A 522 8.55 -8.01 25.05
N GLY A 523 9.15 -8.25 23.88
CA GLY A 523 8.72 -9.35 23.01
C GLY A 523 8.91 -10.72 23.64
N LYS A 524 10.03 -10.94 24.33
CA LYS A 524 10.32 -12.21 24.99
C LYS A 524 9.34 -12.48 26.13
N PHE A 525 9.11 -11.49 27.00
CA PHE A 525 8.22 -11.64 28.15
C PHE A 525 6.76 -11.85 27.75
N LEU A 526 6.23 -11.05 26.82
CA LEU A 526 4.83 -11.13 26.42
C LEU A 526 4.48 -12.50 25.80
N ILE A 527 5.34 -13.00 24.92
CA ILE A 527 5.08 -14.27 24.24
C ILE A 527 5.33 -15.47 25.17
N LEU A 528 6.35 -15.41 26.05
CA LEU A 528 6.55 -16.42 27.08
C LEU A 528 5.35 -16.51 28.02
N ASP A 529 4.81 -15.36 28.43
CA ASP A 529 3.62 -15.30 29.28
C ASP A 529 2.40 -15.90 28.60
N PHE A 530 2.15 -15.54 27.33
CA PHE A 530 1.06 -16.07 26.54
C PHE A 530 1.13 -17.60 26.41
N VAL A 531 2.31 -18.16 26.08
CA VAL A 531 2.51 -19.61 25.91
C VAL A 531 2.41 -20.35 27.25
N SER A 532 2.96 -19.79 28.33
CA SER A 532 2.95 -20.43 29.65
C SER A 532 1.53 -20.60 30.19
N ARG A 533 0.62 -19.66 29.91
CA ARG A 533 -0.80 -19.76 30.26
C ARG A 533 -1.51 -20.91 29.55
N LYS A 534 -1.17 -21.19 28.29
CA LYS A 534 -1.77 -22.31 27.54
C LYS A 534 -1.37 -23.68 28.08
N ARG A 535 -0.24 -23.79 28.79
CA ARG A 535 0.21 -25.05 29.41
C ARG A 535 -0.41 -25.34 30.78
N SER A 536 -0.82 -24.31 31.50
CA SER A 536 -1.26 -24.42 32.90
C SER A 536 -2.73 -24.83 33.05
N VAL A 537 -3.47 -24.95 31.95
CA VAL A 537 -4.84 -25.48 31.96
C VAL A 537 -4.78 -27.02 31.94
N LYS A 538 -4.49 -27.62 33.11
CA LYS A 538 -4.91 -28.99 33.40
C LYS A 538 -6.30 -28.89 34.03
N ILE A 539 -7.31 -29.42 33.35
CA ILE A 539 -8.62 -29.66 33.98
C ILE A 539 -8.53 -31.08 34.54
N CYS A 540 -8.61 -31.21 35.87
CA CYS A 540 -8.70 -32.49 36.56
C CYS A 540 -10.01 -33.21 36.26
#